data_AF-A0AAU2KR97-F1
#
_entry.id   AF-A0AAU2KR97-F1
#
_cell.length_a   1.000
_cell.length_b   1.000
_cell.length_c   1.000
_cell.angle_alpha   90.00
_cell.angle_beta   90.00
_cell.angle_gamma   90.00
#
_symmetry.space_group_name_H-M   'P 1'
#
loop_
_entity.id
_entity.type
_entity.pdbx_description
1 polymer ?
#
loop_
_entity_poly.entity_id
_entity_poly.type
_entity_poly.pdbx_seq_one_letter_code
_entity_poly.pdbx_strand_id
1 'polypeptide(L)'
;MEYPATPEGDIDRLADEKGWVVDDLYPAASDFVADTCESMPVSAVDGASRPQWLAESGNMDGDGKAVLQARIPKLCPKWTPVMKQAVSGRYDRWFGDGTYVVSSKPAAAGGDEKTIPPGMYQARGNIKDCYWERTTKSGDIIDNHLATSAQEITVTIRASDGQFTSERCAVWKPVR
;
A
#
# COMPACT_ATOMS: atom_id res chain seq x y z
N MET A 1 -6.84 33.88 -11.43
CA MET A 1 -6.56 33.43 -10.05
C MET A 1 -5.18 33.96 -9.68
N GLU A 2 -5.01 34.52 -8.48
CA GLU A 2 -3.70 34.96 -8.00
C GLU A 2 -3.11 33.87 -7.09
N TYR A 3 -1.87 33.48 -7.34
CA TYR A 3 -1.19 32.40 -6.64
C TYR A 3 -0.08 32.96 -5.76
N PRO A 4 0.04 32.53 -4.49
CA PRO A 4 1.13 32.98 -3.63
C PRO A 4 2.47 32.47 -4.18
N ALA A 5 3.53 33.27 -4.04
CA ALA A 5 4.89 32.90 -4.41
C ALA A 5 5.52 31.93 -3.38
N THR A 6 4.84 30.83 -3.10
CA THR A 6 5.23 29.77 -2.17
C THR A 6 5.25 28.42 -2.88
N PRO A 7 5.84 27.39 -2.25
CA PRO A 7 5.82 26.08 -2.87
C PRO A 7 4.44 25.46 -3.12
N GLU A 8 3.44 25.86 -2.35
CA GLU A 8 2.03 25.50 -2.47
C GLU A 8 1.40 26.23 -3.66
N GLY A 9 1.51 27.57 -3.71
CA GLY A 9 0.97 28.34 -4.85
C GLY A 9 1.60 27.97 -6.20
N ASP A 10 2.87 27.54 -6.19
CA ASP A 10 3.54 26.99 -7.37
C ASP A 10 2.86 25.72 -7.94
N ILE A 11 2.42 24.79 -7.07
CA ILE A 11 1.77 23.57 -7.54
C ILE A 11 0.32 23.83 -7.93
N ASP A 12 -0.37 24.74 -7.23
CA ASP A 12 -1.74 25.11 -7.57
C ASP A 12 -1.79 25.79 -8.94
N ARG A 13 -0.90 26.75 -9.18
CA ARG A 13 -0.73 27.37 -10.50
C ARG A 13 -0.39 26.34 -11.57
N LEU A 14 0.53 25.41 -11.28
CA LEU A 14 0.91 24.38 -12.24
C LEU A 14 -0.25 23.43 -12.56
N ALA A 15 -1.05 23.06 -11.56
CA ALA A 15 -2.22 22.21 -11.74
C ALA A 15 -3.23 22.89 -12.66
N ASP A 16 -3.54 24.17 -12.42
CA ASP A 16 -4.39 24.99 -13.29
C ASP A 16 -3.86 25.10 -14.72
N GLU A 17 -2.56 25.40 -14.89
CA GLU A 17 -1.91 25.50 -16.20
C GLU A 17 -1.94 24.17 -16.98
N LYS A 18 -1.95 23.04 -16.26
CA LYS A 18 -1.99 21.69 -16.84
C LYS A 18 -3.39 21.11 -16.95
N GLY A 19 -4.39 21.73 -16.33
CA GLY A 19 -5.73 21.19 -16.18
C GLY A 19 -5.76 19.91 -15.33
N TRP A 20 -4.84 19.77 -14.37
CA TRP A 20 -4.79 18.61 -13.48
C TRP A 20 -5.92 18.67 -12.44
N VAL A 21 -6.66 17.56 -12.32
CA VAL A 21 -7.71 17.39 -11.32
C VAL A 21 -7.39 16.14 -10.50
N VAL A 22 -7.18 16.32 -9.19
CA VAL A 22 -6.88 15.20 -8.28
C VAL A 22 -8.18 14.49 -7.91
N ASP A 23 -9.12 15.20 -7.28
CA ASP A 23 -10.48 14.78 -6.99
C ASP A 23 -11.36 16.01 -6.67
N ASP A 24 -12.65 15.78 -6.39
CA ASP A 24 -13.61 16.81 -6.00
C ASP A 24 -13.53 17.21 -4.51
N LEU A 25 -12.67 16.55 -3.72
CA LEU A 25 -12.53 16.73 -2.27
C LEU A 25 -11.50 17.79 -1.90
N TYR A 26 -10.45 17.94 -2.70
CA TYR A 26 -9.41 18.95 -2.46
C TYR A 26 -9.67 20.24 -3.25
N PRO A 27 -9.77 21.41 -2.57
CA PRO A 27 -9.96 22.68 -3.26
C PRO A 27 -8.72 23.16 -4.01
N ALA A 28 -7.54 22.60 -3.71
CA ALA A 28 -6.27 22.90 -4.38
C ALA A 28 -5.36 21.67 -4.45
N ALA A 29 -4.45 21.65 -5.42
CA ALA A 29 -3.47 20.56 -5.58
C ALA A 29 -2.47 20.51 -4.41
N SER A 30 -2.14 21.66 -3.82
CA SER A 30 -1.30 21.78 -2.64
C SER A 30 -1.93 21.12 -1.41
N ASP A 31 -3.24 21.25 -1.22
CA ASP A 31 -3.98 20.61 -0.11
C ASP A 31 -3.92 19.09 -0.21
N PHE A 32 -4.11 18.55 -1.42
CA PHE A 32 -3.93 17.12 -1.67
C PHE A 32 -2.52 16.63 -1.35
N VAL A 33 -1.49 17.37 -1.78
CA VAL A 33 -0.10 17.01 -1.48
C VAL A 33 0.13 17.04 0.03
N ALA A 34 -0.34 18.07 0.72
CA ALA A 34 -0.20 18.20 2.17
C ALA A 34 -0.84 17.01 2.91
N ASP A 35 -2.10 16.70 2.61
CA ASP A 35 -2.82 15.59 3.22
C ASP A 35 -2.16 14.24 2.94
N THR A 36 -1.70 14.02 1.70
CA THR A 36 -0.93 12.81 1.35
C THR A 36 0.34 12.70 2.19
N CYS A 37 1.09 13.80 2.35
CA CYS A 37 2.32 13.83 3.13
C CYS A 37 2.09 13.59 4.64
N GLU A 38 0.97 14.07 5.18
CA GLU A 38 0.51 13.88 6.57
C GLU A 38 -0.01 12.46 6.83
N SER A 39 -0.61 11.83 5.81
CA SER A 39 -1.12 10.45 5.87
C SER A 39 -0.02 9.38 5.81
N MET A 40 1.11 9.64 5.14
CA MET A 40 2.23 8.69 5.02
C MET A 40 2.67 7.98 6.32
N PRO A 41 2.85 8.66 7.47
CA PRO A 41 3.26 7.99 8.71
C PRO A 41 2.17 7.11 9.34
N VAL A 42 0.88 7.35 9.06
CA VAL A 42 -0.24 6.77 9.83
C VAL A 42 -1.14 5.83 9.03
N SER A 43 -1.30 6.07 7.74
CA SER A 43 -2.26 5.34 6.90
C SER A 43 -1.76 3.95 6.55
N ALA A 44 -2.66 2.96 6.71
CA ALA A 44 -2.45 1.54 6.42
C ALA A 44 -1.14 0.96 7.01
N VAL A 45 -0.74 1.43 8.20
CA VAL A 45 0.54 1.03 8.81
C VAL A 45 0.69 -0.44 9.14
N ASP A 46 -0.46 -1.07 9.33
CA ASP A 46 -0.71 -2.47 9.64
C ASP A 46 -1.05 -3.32 8.39
N GLY A 47 -1.16 -2.69 7.21
CA GLY A 47 -1.62 -3.37 6.00
C GLY A 47 -0.68 -3.26 4.80
N ALA A 48 0.15 -2.22 4.74
CA ALA A 48 0.93 -1.92 3.54
C ALA A 48 2.28 -1.25 3.83
N SER A 49 3.25 -1.50 2.95
CA SER A 49 4.45 -0.67 2.89
C SER A 49 4.07 0.75 2.45
N ARG A 50 4.91 1.75 2.77
CA ARG A 50 4.67 3.15 2.33
C ARG A 50 4.50 3.31 0.82
N PRO A 51 5.40 2.79 -0.02
CA PRO A 51 5.22 2.92 -1.47
C PRO A 51 4.01 2.12 -1.99
N GLN A 52 3.66 1.00 -1.36
CA GLN A 52 2.44 0.25 -1.68
C GLN A 52 1.19 1.05 -1.37
N TRP A 53 1.07 1.61 -0.16
CA TRP A 53 -0.07 2.46 0.21
C TRP A 53 -0.21 3.61 -0.79
N LEU A 54 0.88 4.33 -1.07
CA LEU A 54 0.84 5.47 -1.99
C LEU A 54 0.41 5.07 -3.41
N ALA A 55 0.85 3.91 -3.90
CA ALA A 55 0.56 3.44 -5.25
C ALA A 55 -0.84 2.81 -5.40
N GLU A 56 -1.40 2.22 -4.34
CA GLU A 56 -2.56 1.32 -4.44
C GLU A 56 -3.80 1.83 -3.71
N SER A 57 -3.74 2.97 -3.01
CA SER A 57 -4.88 3.58 -2.28
C SER A 57 -5.63 4.66 -3.08
N GLY A 58 -5.36 4.81 -4.38
CA GLY A 58 -5.99 5.81 -5.24
C GLY A 58 -5.28 7.17 -5.28
N ASN A 59 -4.32 7.43 -4.39
CA ASN A 59 -3.50 8.66 -4.39
C ASN A 59 -2.75 8.91 -5.72
N MET A 60 -2.50 7.86 -6.50
CA MET A 60 -1.80 7.96 -7.79
C MET A 60 -2.72 7.74 -9.00
N ASP A 61 -4.04 7.73 -8.79
CA ASP A 61 -5.01 7.66 -9.89
C ASP A 61 -5.13 9.04 -10.58
N GLY A 62 -5.56 9.04 -11.83
CA GLY A 62 -5.73 10.26 -12.62
C GLY A 62 -4.49 11.17 -12.61
N ASP A 63 -4.69 12.45 -12.33
CA ASP A 63 -3.62 13.44 -12.25
C ASP A 63 -2.90 13.46 -10.89
N GLY A 64 -3.41 12.73 -9.88
CA GLY A 64 -2.82 12.65 -8.54
C GLY A 64 -1.35 12.23 -8.60
N LYS A 65 -1.02 11.26 -9.46
CA LYS A 65 0.38 10.86 -9.71
C LYS A 65 1.25 12.03 -10.18
N ALA A 66 0.79 12.83 -11.14
CA ALA A 66 1.57 13.92 -11.70
C ALA A 66 1.77 15.05 -10.67
N VAL A 67 0.71 15.38 -9.91
CA VAL A 67 0.74 16.35 -8.82
C VAL A 67 1.74 15.93 -7.72
N LEU A 68 1.66 14.68 -7.24
CA LEU A 68 2.57 14.16 -6.22
C LEU A 68 4.02 14.12 -6.71
N GLN A 69 4.26 13.71 -7.96
CA GLN A 69 5.59 13.71 -8.55
C GLN A 69 6.19 15.12 -8.64
N ALA A 70 5.36 16.11 -8.99
CA ALA A 70 5.79 17.49 -9.13
C ALA A 70 6.16 18.12 -7.78
N ARG A 71 5.52 17.71 -6.67
CA ARG A 71 5.62 18.47 -5.41
C ARG A 71 6.04 17.77 -4.13
N ILE A 72 5.94 16.45 -4.01
CA ILE A 72 6.53 15.72 -2.86
C ILE A 72 8.01 16.12 -2.62
N PRO A 73 8.89 16.24 -3.64
CA PRO A 73 10.29 16.60 -3.42
C PRO A 73 10.52 17.98 -2.80
N LYS A 74 9.54 18.88 -2.88
CA LYS A 74 9.63 20.24 -2.35
C LYS A 74 8.84 20.43 -1.05
N LEU A 75 7.62 19.89 -0.97
CA LEU A 75 6.74 20.06 0.20
C LEU A 75 7.01 19.04 1.30
N CYS A 76 7.35 17.80 0.96
CA CYS A 76 7.67 16.78 1.95
C CYS A 76 8.84 15.87 1.50
N PRO A 77 10.06 16.44 1.38
CA PRO A 77 11.21 15.78 0.75
C PRO A 77 11.57 14.42 1.37
N LYS A 78 11.28 14.22 2.67
CA LYS A 78 11.46 12.94 3.37
C LYS A 78 10.77 11.76 2.67
N TRP A 79 9.67 12.00 1.96
CA TRP A 79 8.89 10.97 1.25
C TRP A 79 9.27 10.82 -0.23
N THR A 80 10.25 11.58 -0.73
CA THR A 80 10.72 11.46 -2.12
C THR A 80 11.13 10.03 -2.51
N PRO A 81 11.86 9.26 -1.69
CA PRO A 81 12.21 7.88 -2.04
C PRO A 81 10.99 6.97 -2.15
N VAL A 82 10.00 7.15 -1.25
CA VAL A 82 8.73 6.42 -1.26
C VAL A 82 7.95 6.71 -2.53
N MET A 83 7.81 7.99 -2.90
CA MET A 83 7.16 8.40 -4.14
C MET A 83 7.82 7.77 -5.36
N LYS A 84 9.16 7.79 -5.44
CA LYS A 84 9.90 7.18 -6.56
C LYS A 84 9.67 5.67 -6.66
N GLN A 85 9.62 4.97 -5.54
CA GLN A 85 9.32 3.54 -5.49
C GLN A 85 7.90 3.26 -5.99
N ALA A 86 6.90 3.97 -5.45
CA ALA A 86 5.50 3.88 -5.85
C ALA A 86 5.32 4.11 -7.37
N VAL A 87 5.86 5.21 -7.89
CA VAL A 87 5.84 5.53 -9.34
C VAL A 87 6.47 4.44 -10.20
N SER A 88 7.56 3.83 -9.71
CA SER A 88 8.27 2.79 -10.46
C SER A 88 7.57 1.43 -10.44
N GLY A 89 6.57 1.24 -9.57
CA GLY A 89 5.95 -0.07 -9.32
C GLY A 89 6.88 -1.08 -8.62
N ARG A 90 8.06 -0.64 -8.16
CA ARG A 90 9.07 -1.50 -7.52
C ARG A 90 9.13 -1.21 -6.03
N TYR A 91 8.37 -1.98 -5.27
CA TYR A 91 8.34 -1.91 -3.82
C TYR A 91 7.93 -3.26 -3.23
N ASP A 92 8.26 -3.47 -1.96
CA ASP A 92 7.74 -4.63 -1.23
C ASP A 92 6.24 -4.44 -0.97
N ARG A 93 5.47 -5.46 -1.31
CA ARG A 93 4.08 -5.56 -0.86
C ARG A 93 4.07 -6.24 0.49
N TRP A 94 3.47 -5.58 1.46
CA TRP A 94 3.16 -6.12 2.77
C TRP A 94 1.68 -6.49 2.81
N PHE A 95 1.33 -7.41 3.69
CA PHE A 95 -0.02 -7.96 3.76
C PHE A 95 -0.47 -7.98 5.22
N GLY A 96 -1.53 -7.23 5.52
CA GLY A 96 -2.21 -7.31 6.81
C GLY A 96 -3.19 -8.49 6.86
N ASP A 97 -4.10 -8.45 7.82
CA ASP A 97 -5.18 -9.42 7.91
C ASP A 97 -6.11 -9.40 6.70
N GLY A 98 -6.75 -10.54 6.45
CA GLY A 98 -7.66 -10.76 5.33
C GLY A 98 -7.37 -12.06 4.58
N THR A 99 -8.15 -12.29 3.54
CA THR A 99 -8.01 -13.43 2.62
C THR A 99 -7.45 -12.94 1.29
N TYR A 100 -6.40 -13.62 0.81
CA TYR A 100 -5.69 -13.28 -0.41
C TYR A 100 -5.65 -14.50 -1.34
N VAL A 101 -6.00 -14.29 -2.61
CA VAL A 101 -5.82 -15.29 -3.67
C VAL A 101 -4.33 -15.40 -3.99
N VAL A 102 -3.81 -16.62 -4.03
CA VAL A 102 -2.39 -16.84 -4.33
C VAL A 102 -2.16 -16.70 -5.83
N SER A 103 -1.44 -15.65 -6.22
CA SER A 103 -1.22 -15.30 -7.63
C SER A 103 0.00 -14.42 -7.80
N SER A 104 0.84 -14.73 -8.79
CA SER A 104 1.94 -13.84 -9.22
C SER A 104 1.44 -12.60 -9.98
N LYS A 105 0.18 -12.60 -10.43
CA LYS A 105 -0.47 -11.44 -11.05
C LYS A 105 -1.13 -10.60 -9.96
N PRO A 106 -0.84 -9.29 -9.88
CA PRO A 106 -1.56 -8.39 -9.00
C PRO A 106 -3.06 -8.39 -9.28
N ALA A 107 -3.85 -8.14 -8.25
CA ALA A 107 -5.27 -7.85 -8.35
C ALA A 107 -5.54 -6.76 -9.39
N ALA A 108 -6.68 -6.87 -10.08
CA ALA A 108 -7.15 -5.81 -10.96
C ALA A 108 -7.50 -4.57 -10.13
N ALA A 109 -7.13 -3.38 -10.63
CA ALA A 109 -7.52 -2.12 -10.01
C ALA A 109 -9.06 -2.02 -9.96
N GLY A 110 -9.59 -1.68 -8.79
CA GLY A 110 -11.05 -1.56 -8.55
C GLY A 110 -11.80 -2.89 -8.39
N GLY A 111 -11.11 -4.03 -8.29
CA GLY A 111 -11.72 -5.31 -7.94
C GLY A 111 -11.70 -5.57 -6.42
N ASP A 112 -12.67 -6.35 -5.93
CA ASP A 112 -12.72 -6.77 -4.52
C ASP A 112 -11.67 -7.86 -4.18
N GLU A 113 -11.11 -8.52 -5.20
CA GLU A 113 -10.11 -9.57 -5.04
C GLU A 113 -8.75 -8.98 -4.62
N LYS A 114 -8.17 -9.52 -3.55
CA LYS A 114 -6.80 -9.22 -3.13
C LYS A 114 -5.91 -10.40 -3.46
N THR A 115 -4.72 -10.14 -3.99
CA THR A 115 -3.77 -11.19 -4.38
C THR A 115 -2.49 -11.13 -3.57
N ILE A 116 -1.92 -12.29 -3.23
CA ILE A 116 -0.59 -12.44 -2.64
C ILE A 116 0.29 -13.32 -3.54
N PRO A 117 1.51 -12.91 -3.91
CA PRO A 117 2.37 -13.76 -4.71
C PRO A 117 2.90 -14.95 -3.89
N PRO A 118 3.27 -16.06 -4.55
CA PRO A 118 4.01 -17.13 -3.91
C PRO A 118 5.33 -16.62 -3.34
N GLY A 119 5.71 -17.10 -2.16
CA GLY A 119 6.91 -16.62 -1.48
C GLY A 119 6.95 -17.00 -0.01
N MET A 120 8.02 -16.59 0.64
CA MET A 120 8.17 -16.69 2.09
C MET A 120 7.81 -15.36 2.73
N TYR A 121 6.94 -15.42 3.74
CA TYR A 121 6.43 -14.26 4.44
C TYR A 121 6.65 -14.40 5.93
N GLN A 122 6.91 -13.28 6.58
CA GLN A 122 7.20 -13.24 8.00
C GLN A 122 6.43 -12.13 8.69
N ALA A 123 5.77 -12.49 9.78
CA ALA A 123 5.15 -11.59 10.73
C ALA A 123 6.03 -11.51 11.97
N ARG A 124 6.33 -10.29 12.47
CA ARG A 124 7.17 -10.04 13.65
C ARG A 124 6.50 -9.05 14.59
N GLY A 125 6.73 -9.21 15.88
CA GLY A 125 6.26 -8.29 16.92
C GLY A 125 5.69 -9.02 18.13
N ASN A 126 4.83 -8.35 18.90
CA ASN A 126 4.06 -9.01 19.96
C ASN A 126 2.76 -9.57 19.38
N ILE A 127 2.83 -10.79 18.83
CA ILE A 127 1.72 -11.43 18.12
C ILE A 127 0.92 -12.25 19.14
N LYS A 128 -0.40 -12.07 19.17
CA LYS A 128 -1.32 -12.77 20.07
C LYS A 128 -2.55 -13.24 19.32
N ASP A 129 -2.96 -14.47 19.60
CA ASP A 129 -4.14 -15.10 19.01
C ASP A 129 -4.18 -14.99 17.47
N CYS A 130 -3.02 -15.06 16.83
CA CYS A 130 -2.88 -15.00 15.37
C CYS A 130 -3.30 -16.33 14.76
N TYR A 131 -4.32 -16.27 13.92
CA TYR A 131 -4.72 -17.39 13.08
C TYR A 131 -4.24 -17.14 11.65
N TRP A 132 -3.59 -18.14 11.07
CA TRP A 132 -3.32 -18.13 9.63
C TRP A 132 -3.62 -19.49 9.03
N GLU A 133 -3.97 -19.50 7.75
CA GLU A 133 -4.19 -20.72 6.99
C GLU A 133 -3.80 -20.56 5.53
N ARG A 134 -3.44 -21.69 4.93
CA ARG A 134 -3.24 -21.87 3.50
C ARG A 134 -4.24 -22.92 3.04
N THR A 135 -4.95 -22.64 1.96
CA THR A 135 -5.94 -23.56 1.39
C THR A 135 -5.61 -23.92 -0.05
N THR A 136 -6.16 -25.02 -0.54
CA THR A 136 -6.16 -25.38 -1.96
C THR A 136 -7.13 -24.48 -2.72
N LYS A 137 -7.14 -24.55 -4.06
CA LYS A 137 -8.14 -23.83 -4.89
C LYS A 137 -9.58 -24.32 -4.67
N SER A 138 -9.76 -25.54 -4.16
CA SER A 138 -11.06 -26.08 -3.75
C SER A 138 -11.47 -25.68 -2.33
N GLY A 139 -10.60 -24.99 -1.58
CA GLY A 139 -10.85 -24.55 -0.21
C GLY A 139 -10.43 -25.53 0.87
N ASP A 140 -9.77 -26.65 0.52
CA ASP A 140 -9.26 -27.60 1.51
C ASP A 140 -8.05 -27.02 2.25
N ILE A 141 -8.00 -27.16 3.56
CA ILE A 141 -6.86 -26.67 4.36
C ILE A 141 -5.60 -27.47 4.00
N ILE A 142 -4.56 -26.77 3.58
CA ILE A 142 -3.21 -27.31 3.36
C ILE A 142 -2.42 -27.26 4.67
N ASP A 143 -2.49 -26.14 5.36
CA ASP A 143 -1.77 -25.88 6.61
C ASP A 143 -2.43 -24.72 7.35
N ASN A 144 -2.48 -24.76 8.67
CA ASN A 144 -2.98 -23.68 9.48
C ASN A 144 -2.36 -23.69 10.88
N HIS A 145 -2.42 -22.54 11.55
CA HIS A 145 -2.00 -22.47 12.94
C HIS A 145 -2.72 -21.34 13.69
N LEU A 146 -3.06 -21.61 14.96
CA LEU A 146 -3.48 -20.61 15.92
C LEU A 146 -2.34 -20.37 16.92
N ALA A 147 -1.55 -19.33 16.67
CA ALA A 147 -0.48 -18.89 17.56
C ALA A 147 -1.05 -18.00 18.67
N THR A 148 -1.23 -18.56 19.87
CA THR A 148 -1.73 -17.81 21.04
C THR A 148 -0.75 -16.73 21.53
N SER A 149 0.55 -16.96 21.36
CA SER A 149 1.61 -15.98 21.66
C SER A 149 2.87 -16.29 20.85
N ALA A 150 3.37 -15.32 20.09
CA ALA A 150 4.59 -15.47 19.28
C ALA A 150 5.33 -14.15 19.12
N GLN A 151 6.65 -14.23 18.88
CA GLN A 151 7.48 -13.08 18.51
C GLN A 151 7.71 -12.98 16.99
N GLU A 152 7.69 -14.13 16.32
CA GLU A 152 7.92 -14.27 14.90
C GLU A 152 7.15 -15.49 14.39
N ILE A 153 6.51 -15.35 13.23
CA ILE A 153 5.87 -16.45 12.50
C ILE A 153 6.32 -16.33 11.05
N THR A 154 6.76 -17.44 10.45
CA THR A 154 7.18 -17.50 9.05
C THR A 154 6.33 -18.53 8.31
N VAL A 155 5.76 -18.14 7.17
CA VAL A 155 4.91 -18.98 6.32
C VAL A 155 5.47 -19.00 4.90
N THR A 156 5.53 -20.19 4.30
CA THR A 156 5.86 -20.35 2.87
C THR A 156 4.57 -20.60 2.09
N ILE A 157 4.20 -19.66 1.23
CA ILE A 157 3.05 -19.75 0.34
C ILE A 157 3.53 -20.28 -1.01
N ARG A 158 3.00 -21.42 -1.44
CA ARG A 158 3.40 -22.08 -2.70
C ARG A 158 2.51 -21.61 -3.84
N ALA A 159 3.03 -21.64 -5.06
CA ALA A 159 2.27 -21.30 -6.26
C ALA A 159 1.06 -22.22 -6.53
N SER A 160 1.05 -23.41 -5.93
CA SER A 160 -0.06 -24.37 -5.99
C SER A 160 -1.19 -24.08 -5.00
N ASP A 161 -0.95 -23.23 -3.99
CA ASP A 161 -1.96 -22.86 -3.02
C ASP A 161 -3.08 -22.06 -3.70
N GLY A 162 -4.28 -22.11 -3.15
CA GLY A 162 -5.43 -21.34 -3.60
C GLY A 162 -5.51 -19.99 -2.92
N GLN A 163 -5.57 -19.99 -1.58
CA GLN A 163 -5.66 -18.77 -0.78
C GLN A 163 -4.74 -18.82 0.44
N PHE A 164 -4.42 -17.62 0.94
CA PHE A 164 -3.82 -17.39 2.24
C PHE A 164 -4.75 -16.49 3.04
N THR A 165 -5.12 -16.90 4.25
CA THR A 165 -5.95 -16.12 5.16
C THR A 165 -5.17 -15.86 6.45
N SER A 166 -5.28 -14.65 6.98
CA SER A 166 -4.67 -14.22 8.23
C SER A 166 -5.66 -13.39 9.05
N GLU A 167 -5.70 -13.62 10.36
CA GLU A 167 -6.47 -12.83 11.31
C GLU A 167 -5.67 -12.62 12.60
N ARG A 168 -5.63 -11.37 13.09
CA ARG A 168 -4.94 -10.96 14.32
C ARG A 168 -3.43 -11.26 14.29
N CYS A 169 -2.86 -11.29 13.10
CA CYS A 169 -1.42 -11.43 12.94
C CYS A 169 -0.76 -10.06 12.79
N ALA A 170 0.56 -10.00 13.01
CA ALA A 170 1.32 -8.84 12.57
C ALA A 170 1.42 -8.82 11.04
N VAL A 171 1.78 -7.67 10.48
CA VAL A 171 1.95 -7.48 9.03
C VAL A 171 2.94 -8.51 8.47
N TRP A 172 2.48 -9.26 7.46
CA TRP A 172 3.29 -10.21 6.72
C TRP A 172 4.18 -9.48 5.71
N LYS A 173 5.49 -9.60 5.90
CA LYS A 173 6.51 -9.00 5.03
C LYS A 173 7.24 -10.10 4.25
N PRO A 174 7.55 -9.88 2.96
CA PRO A 174 8.34 -10.83 2.20
C PRO A 174 9.73 -10.99 2.82
N VAL A 175 10.19 -12.23 2.93
CA VAL A 175 11.58 -12.56 3.31
C VAL A 175 12.43 -12.48 2.04
N ARG A 176 13.60 -11.82 2.12
CA ARG A 176 14.56 -11.68 1.02
C ARG A 176 15.85 -12.44 1.33
#